data_AF-A0A523MUC5-F1
#
_entry.id   AF-A0A523MUC5-F1
#
_cell.length_a   1.000
_cell.length_b   1.000
_cell.length_c   1.000
_cell.angle_alpha   90.00
_cell.angle_beta   90.00
_cell.angle_gamma   90.00
#
_symmetry.space_group_name_H-M   'P 1'
#
loop_
_entity.id
_entity.type
_entity.pdbx_description
1 polymer ?
#
loop_
_entity_poly.entity_id
_entity_poly.type
_entity_poly.pdbx_seq_one_letter_code
_entity_poly.pdbx_strand_id
1 'polypeptide(L)'
;MKKNEIDVVVVGADRIAGNGDVANKIGTYMVAVLAQKHGIPFYVAAPISTLDLTLASGDEIPIEERSIEEVVQFNNKRIAPEGIDVAHPAFDVTPHDLVTGIITEKGIARPPYTESLKQLAGQA
;
A
#
# COMPACT_ATOMS: atom_id res chain seq x y z
N MET A 1 2.63 0.44 18.13
CA MET A 1 3.21 1.76 17.81
C MET A 1 3.31 2.65 19.04
N LYS A 2 2.21 3.15 19.63
CA LYS A 2 2.26 4.04 20.82
C LYS A 2 3.06 3.53 22.03
N LYS A 3 3.09 2.21 22.26
CA LYS A 3 3.90 1.59 23.34
C LYS A 3 5.40 1.54 23.05
N ASN A 4 5.84 1.97 21.87
CA ASN A 4 7.23 1.89 21.39
C ASN A 4 7.79 0.45 21.33
N GLU A 5 6.91 -0.51 21.07
CA GLU A 5 7.25 -1.94 20.88
C GLU A 5 7.41 -2.31 19.38
N ILE A 6 7.32 -1.33 18.47
CA ILE A 6 7.43 -1.54 17.03
C ILE A 6 8.53 -0.62 16.51
N ASP A 7 9.59 -1.23 15.99
CA ASP A 7 10.76 -0.50 15.47
C ASP A 7 10.64 -0.17 13.98
N VAL A 8 9.91 -0.99 13.21
CA VAL A 8 9.76 -0.86 11.76
C VAL A 8 8.46 -1.50 11.30
N VAL A 9 7.86 -0.94 10.25
CA VAL A 9 6.77 -1.56 9.50
C VAL A 9 7.29 -2.00 8.13
N VAL A 10 6.96 -3.22 7.72
CA VAL A 10 7.22 -3.72 6.37
C VAL A 10 5.93 -4.33 5.82
N VAL A 11 5.52 -3.89 4.63
CA VAL A 11 4.35 -4.42 3.90
C VAL A 11 4.75 -4.86 2.50
N GLY A 12 3.87 -5.61 1.84
CA GLY A 12 3.96 -5.87 0.40
C GLY A 12 3.37 -4.73 -0.43
N ALA A 13 3.22 -4.96 -1.73
CA ALA A 13 2.44 -4.12 -2.63
C ALA A 13 1.78 -4.96 -3.73
N ASP A 14 0.63 -4.49 -4.21
CA ASP A 14 -0.03 -5.02 -5.39
C ASP A 14 0.33 -4.20 -6.64
N ARG A 15 0.53 -2.89 -6.49
CA ARG A 15 1.02 -2.00 -7.55
C ARG A 15 1.72 -0.78 -6.96
N ILE A 16 2.79 -0.32 -7.62
CA ILE A 16 3.52 0.91 -7.23
C ILE A 16 3.60 1.83 -8.44
N ALA A 17 3.08 3.05 -8.34
CA ALA A 17 3.12 4.04 -9.42
C ALA A 17 4.52 4.67 -9.58
N GLY A 18 4.75 5.39 -10.68
CA GLY A 18 6.04 6.00 -10.98
C GLY A 18 6.52 7.06 -9.97
N ASN A 19 5.60 7.70 -9.24
CA ASN A 19 5.92 8.61 -8.13
C ASN A 19 6.19 7.91 -6.79
N GLY A 20 6.06 6.57 -6.73
CA GLY A 20 6.24 5.78 -5.53
C GLY A 20 4.99 5.59 -4.68
N ASP A 21 3.81 6.06 -5.11
CA ASP A 21 2.55 5.74 -4.43
C ASP A 21 2.27 4.24 -4.53
N VAL A 22 1.78 3.67 -3.43
CA VAL A 22 1.67 2.22 -3.27
C VAL A 22 0.23 1.81 -3.06
N ALA A 23 -0.32 1.03 -3.98
CA ALA A 23 -1.54 0.30 -3.76
C ALA A 23 -1.23 -1.06 -3.10
N ASN A 24 -1.88 -1.32 -1.97
CA ASN A 24 -1.78 -2.58 -1.23
C ASN A 24 -3.10 -2.86 -0.51
N LYS A 25 -3.22 -4.04 0.12
CA LYS A 25 -4.40 -4.46 0.88
C LYS A 25 -4.96 -3.35 1.78
N ILE A 26 -6.28 -3.18 1.78
CA ILE A 26 -7.00 -2.18 2.60
C ILE A 26 -6.51 -2.22 4.06
N GLY A 27 -6.26 -1.04 4.62
CA GLY A 27 -5.62 -0.82 5.92
C GLY A 27 -4.13 -0.44 5.83
N THR A 28 -3.47 -0.59 4.67
CA THR A 28 -2.05 -0.24 4.53
C THR A 28 -1.81 1.25 4.73
N TYR A 29 -2.63 2.09 4.10
CA TYR A 29 -2.60 3.55 4.28
C TYR A 29 -2.75 3.94 5.76
N MET A 30 -3.70 3.32 6.47
CA MET A 30 -3.90 3.56 7.91
C MET A 30 -2.63 3.23 8.71
N VAL A 31 -1.99 2.08 8.43
CA VAL A 31 -0.75 1.70 9.10
C VAL A 31 0.38 2.68 8.78
N ALA A 32 0.49 3.16 7.54
CA ALA A 32 1.48 4.15 7.13
C ALA A 32 1.31 5.49 7.85
N VAL A 33 0.08 6.00 7.95
CA VAL A 33 -0.25 7.21 8.73
C VAL A 33 0.11 7.06 10.21
N LEU A 34 -0.22 5.90 10.81
CA LEU A 34 0.12 5.63 12.20
C LEU A 34 1.64 5.50 12.39
N ALA A 35 2.36 4.88 11.45
CA ALA A 35 3.80 4.74 11.49
C ALA A 35 4.47 6.13 11.47
N GLN A 36 4.06 7.00 10.54
CA GLN A 36 4.54 8.38 10.47
C GLN A 36 4.25 9.15 11.77
N LYS A 37 3.03 9.04 12.32
CA LYS A 37 2.64 9.69 13.57
C LYS A 37 3.52 9.29 14.75
N HIS A 38 4.06 8.09 14.74
CA HIS A 38 4.91 7.54 15.79
C HIS A 38 6.41 7.55 15.45
N GLY A 39 6.82 8.13 14.32
CA GLY A 39 8.22 8.19 13.90
C GLY A 39 8.82 6.81 13.57
N ILE A 40 7.97 5.86 13.17
CA ILE A 40 8.38 4.49 12.83
C ILE A 40 8.62 4.41 11.32
N PRO A 41 9.79 3.94 10.86
CA PRO A 41 10.06 3.69 9.45
C PRO A 41 9.04 2.74 8.82
N PHE A 42 8.51 3.12 7.67
CA PHE A 42 7.54 2.34 6.89
C PHE A 42 8.16 1.92 5.56
N TYR A 43 8.45 0.64 5.38
CA TYR A 43 9.03 0.09 4.17
C TYR A 43 8.00 -0.71 3.38
N VAL A 44 8.12 -0.65 2.06
CA VAL A 44 7.37 -1.49 1.13
C VAL A 44 8.35 -2.45 0.47
N ALA A 45 8.07 -3.74 0.48
CA ALA A 45 8.88 -4.75 -0.18
C ALA A 45 8.11 -5.35 -1.35
N ALA A 46 8.57 -5.10 -2.58
CA ALA A 46 7.92 -5.56 -3.79
C ALA A 46 8.95 -5.76 -4.92
N PRO A 47 8.76 -6.77 -5.79
CA PRO A 47 9.65 -6.98 -6.92
C PRO A 47 9.50 -5.85 -7.96
N ILE A 48 10.51 -5.67 -8.83
CA ILE A 48 10.44 -4.69 -9.94
C ILE A 48 9.21 -4.91 -10.82
N SER A 49 8.73 -6.15 -10.97
CA SER A 49 7.53 -6.48 -11.73
C SER A 49 6.23 -5.86 -11.19
N THR A 50 6.22 -5.41 -9.93
CA THR A 50 5.09 -4.72 -9.29
C THR A 50 5.09 -3.21 -9.57
N LEU A 51 6.20 -2.66 -10.09
CA LEU A 51 6.28 -1.26 -10.48
C LEU A 51 5.53 -1.03 -11.79
N ASP A 52 4.58 -0.11 -11.76
CA ASP A 52 3.87 0.39 -12.93
C ASP A 52 4.33 1.82 -13.22
N LEU A 53 5.47 1.94 -13.91
CA LEU A 53 6.08 3.22 -14.26
C LEU A 53 5.31 3.97 -15.36
N THR A 54 4.23 3.38 -15.89
CA THR A 54 3.34 4.05 -16.85
C THR A 54 2.37 5.00 -16.16
N LEU A 55 2.09 4.77 -14.88
CA LEU A 55 1.22 5.63 -14.05
C LEU A 55 2.05 6.73 -13.41
N ALA A 56 1.57 7.98 -13.48
CA ALA A 56 2.24 9.10 -12.85
C ALA A 56 1.98 9.15 -11.33
N SER A 57 0.84 8.66 -10.86
CA SER A 57 0.46 8.69 -9.45
C SER A 57 -0.45 7.53 -9.02
N GLY A 58 -0.64 7.39 -7.71
CA GLY A 58 -1.56 6.41 -7.13
C GLY A 58 -3.03 6.66 -7.46
N ASP A 59 -3.40 7.89 -7.83
CA ASP A 59 -4.78 8.25 -8.22
C ASP A 59 -5.22 7.54 -9.52
N GLU A 60 -4.28 7.07 -10.32
CA GLU A 60 -4.55 6.33 -11.56
C GLU A 60 -4.73 4.82 -11.31
N ILE A 61 -4.49 4.33 -10.09
CA ILE A 61 -4.64 2.92 -9.76
C ILE A 61 -6.12 2.61 -9.49
N PRO A 62 -6.78 1.76 -10.30
CA PRO A 62 -8.16 1.38 -10.06
C PRO A 62 -8.25 0.51 -8.80
N ILE A 63 -9.18 0.86 -7.91
CA ILE A 63 -9.44 0.09 -6.68
C ILE A 63 -10.56 -0.91 -6.92
N GLU A 64 -10.27 -2.18 -6.67
CA GLU A 64 -11.26 -3.27 -6.72
C GLU A 64 -12.26 -3.12 -5.57
N GLU A 65 -13.55 -3.06 -5.90
CA GLU A 65 -14.65 -3.25 -4.94
C GLU A 65 -15.10 -4.71 -4.98
N ARG A 66 -15.10 -5.36 -3.82
CA ARG A 66 -15.43 -6.79 -3.70
C ARG A 66 -16.85 -6.99 -3.20
N SER A 67 -17.28 -8.25 -3.25
CA SER A 67 -18.55 -8.72 -2.71
C SER A 67 -18.73 -8.28 -1.24
N ILE A 68 -19.91 -7.74 -0.92
CA ILE A 68 -20.25 -7.28 0.43
C ILE A 68 -20.36 -8.44 1.42
N GLU A 69 -20.58 -9.66 0.91
CA GLU A 69 -20.67 -10.88 1.69
C GLU A 69 -19.41 -11.14 2.51
N GLU A 70 -18.23 -10.76 2.00
CA GLU A 70 -16.95 -10.86 2.71
C GLU A 70 -16.86 -9.94 3.95
N VAL A 71 -17.71 -8.92 4.04
CA VAL A 71 -17.80 -8.00 5.20
C VAL A 71 -18.93 -8.39 6.13
N VAL A 72 -20.12 -8.72 5.59
CA VAL A 72 -21.30 -9.01 6.40
C VAL A 72 -21.37 -10.45 6.89
N GLN A 73 -20.50 -11.33 6.41
CA GLN A 73 -20.40 -12.73 6.82
C GLN A 73 -18.98 -13.10 7.27
N PHE A 74 -18.90 -13.98 8.26
CA PHE A 74 -17.67 -14.63 8.67
C PHE A 74 -17.91 -16.14 8.83
N ASN A 75 -17.09 -16.98 8.19
CA ASN A 75 -17.30 -18.43 8.15
C ASN A 75 -18.73 -18.83 7.73
N ASN A 76 -19.24 -18.23 6.65
CA ASN A 76 -20.59 -18.42 6.10
C ASN A 76 -21.73 -18.12 7.09
N LYS A 77 -21.48 -17.29 8.12
CA LYS A 77 -22.49 -16.83 9.08
C LYS A 77 -22.58 -15.32 9.03
N ARG A 78 -23.81 -14.80 8.90
CA ARG A 78 -24.06 -13.36 8.90
C ARG A 78 -23.74 -12.75 10.28
N ILE A 79 -22.96 -11.68 10.28
CA ILE A 79 -22.55 -10.94 11.49
C ILE A 79 -23.05 -9.49 11.51
N ALA A 80 -23.67 -9.01 10.42
CA ALA A 80 -24.24 -7.68 10.31
C ALA A 80 -25.75 -7.73 10.03
N PRO A 81 -26.53 -6.68 10.38
CA PRO A 81 -27.96 -6.62 10.12
C PRO A 81 -28.34 -6.86 8.64
N GLU A 82 -29.60 -7.22 8.41
CA GLU A 82 -30.13 -7.38 7.05
C GLU A 82 -30.43 -6.03 6.39
N GLY A 83 -30.20 -5.94 5.07
CA GLY A 83 -30.53 -4.75 4.28
C GLY A 83 -29.62 -3.53 4.46
N ILE A 84 -28.43 -3.69 5.05
CA ILE A 84 -27.46 -2.59 5.18
C ILE A 84 -26.63 -2.41 3.91
N ASP A 85 -26.25 -1.16 3.64
CA ASP A 85 -25.25 -0.81 2.62
C ASP A 85 -23.85 -0.91 3.20
N VAL A 86 -22.90 -1.41 2.40
CA VAL A 86 -21.51 -1.64 2.81
C VAL A 86 -20.56 -1.27 1.68
N ALA A 87 -19.47 -0.56 2.02
CA ALA A 87 -18.34 -0.36 1.12
C ALA A 87 -17.30 -1.47 1.35
N HIS A 88 -16.73 -2.01 0.27
CA HIS A 88 -15.72 -3.06 0.39
C HIS A 88 -14.57 -2.90 -0.63
N PRO A 89 -13.79 -1.79 -0.52
CA PRO A 89 -12.56 -1.64 -1.28
C PRO A 89 -11.54 -2.68 -0.80
N ALA A 90 -11.00 -3.45 -1.74
CA ALA A 90 -10.01 -4.49 -1.44
C ALA A 90 -8.61 -3.94 -1.19
N PHE A 91 -8.36 -2.70 -1.60
CA PHE A 91 -7.05 -2.05 -1.55
C PHE A 91 -7.21 -0.58 -1.14
N ASP A 92 -6.14 0.01 -0.62
CA ASP A 92 -5.98 1.46 -0.50
C ASP A 92 -4.67 1.90 -1.14
N VAL A 93 -4.55 3.21 -1.35
CA VAL A 93 -3.33 3.85 -1.85
C VAL A 93 -2.63 4.54 -0.70
N THR A 94 -1.37 4.20 -0.49
CA THR A 94 -0.46 4.87 0.44
C THR A 94 0.39 5.88 -0.32
N PRO A 95 0.25 7.19 -0.05
CA PRO A 95 1.08 8.22 -0.65
C PRO A 95 2.57 8.02 -0.33
N HIS A 96 3.42 8.32 -1.31
CA HIS A 96 4.86 8.06 -1.22
C HIS A 96 5.58 8.85 -0.12
N ASP A 97 5.01 9.95 0.39
CA ASP A 97 5.56 10.74 1.50
C ASP A 97 5.44 10.04 2.86
N LEU A 98 4.60 9.00 2.95
CA LEU A 98 4.51 8.11 4.10
C LEU A 98 5.48 6.93 4.02
N VAL A 99 6.11 6.71 2.86
CA VAL A 99 7.01 5.57 2.61
C VAL A 99 8.46 5.96 2.85
N THR A 100 9.16 5.21 3.69
CA THR A 100 10.58 5.42 4.00
C THR A 100 11.51 4.87 2.91
N GLY A 101 11.11 3.77 2.27
CA GLY A 101 11.87 3.13 1.21
C GLY A 101 11.10 1.98 0.56
N ILE A 102 11.38 1.74 -0.71
CA ILE A 102 10.81 0.62 -1.47
C ILE A 102 11.94 -0.37 -1.76
N ILE A 103 11.83 -1.56 -1.20
CA ILE A 103 12.82 -2.65 -1.29
C ILE A 103 12.43 -3.54 -2.47
N THR A 104 13.37 -3.73 -3.38
CA THR A 104 13.24 -4.61 -4.55
C THR A 104 14.41 -5.60 -4.59
N GLU A 105 14.36 -6.54 -5.52
CA GLU A 105 15.47 -7.47 -5.76
C GLU A 105 16.74 -6.79 -6.31
N LYS A 106 16.64 -5.52 -6.74
CA LYS A 106 17.77 -4.73 -7.29
C LYS A 106 18.31 -3.67 -6.34
N GLY A 107 17.72 -3.50 -5.16
CA GLY A 107 18.15 -2.52 -4.17
C GLY A 107 16.99 -1.83 -3.46
N ILE A 108 17.25 -0.66 -2.88
CA ILE A 108 16.25 0.12 -2.14
C ILE A 108 16.09 1.48 -2.80
N ALA A 109 14.89 1.77 -3.32
CA ALA A 109 14.52 3.09 -3.80
C ALA A 109 14.15 4.00 -2.61
N ARG A 110 14.56 5.27 -2.70
CA ARG A 110 14.26 6.35 -1.75
C ARG A 110 13.83 7.61 -2.52
N PRO A 111 13.17 8.58 -1.86
CA PRO A 111 12.84 9.85 -2.49
C PRO A 111 14.08 10.55 -3.09
N PRO A 112 13.98 11.19 -4.27
CA PRO A 112 12.78 11.25 -5.14
C PRO A 112 12.54 9.92 -5.87
N TYR A 113 11.35 9.33 -5.68
CA TYR A 113 11.01 8.00 -6.22
C TYR A 113 10.91 7.98 -7.75
N THR A 114 10.54 9.11 -8.36
CA THR A 114 10.51 9.27 -9.82
C THR A 114 11.85 9.00 -10.50
N GLU A 115 12.97 9.16 -9.78
CA GLU A 115 14.32 8.90 -10.27
C GLU A 115 14.80 7.50 -9.84
N SER A 116 14.72 7.21 -8.54
CA SER A 116 15.27 5.97 -8.00
C SER A 116 14.55 4.72 -8.49
N LEU A 117 13.24 4.78 -8.72
CA LEU A 117 12.47 3.65 -9.29
C LEU A 117 12.85 3.41 -10.76
N LYS A 118 13.02 4.47 -11.57
CA LYS A 118 13.47 4.33 -12.97
C LYS A 118 14.86 3.72 -13.06
N GLN A 119 15.77 4.15 -12.19
CA GLN A 119 17.13 3.61 -12.11
C GLN A 119 17.11 2.11 -11.79
N LEU A 120 16.33 1.69 -10.78
CA LEU A 120 16.22 0.27 -10.42
C LEU A 120 15.52 -0.56 -11.50
N ALA A 121 14.50 -0.02 -12.16
CA ALA A 121 13.82 -0.70 -13.27
C ALA A 121 14.71 -0.86 -14.52
N GLY A 122 15.82 -0.12 -14.61
CA GLY A 122 16.71 -0.14 -15.77
C GLY A 122 16.20 0.72 -16.93
N GLN A 123 15.42 1.76 -16.63
CA GLN A 123 14.85 2.71 -17.60
C GLN A 123 15.50 4.10 -17.50
N ALA A 124 16.81 4.14 -17.27
CA ALA A 124 17.60 5.37 -17.17
C ALA A 124 17.80 6.04 -18.53
#